data_AF-A0ABC8RS39-F1
#
_entry.id   AF-A0ABC8RS39-F1
#
_cell.length_a   1.000
_cell.length_b   1.000
_cell.length_c   1.000
_cell.angle_alpha   90.00
_cell.angle_beta   90.00
_cell.angle_gamma   90.00
#
_symmetry.space_group_name_H-M   'P 1'
#
loop_
_entity.id
_entity.type
_entity.pdbx_description
1 polymer ?
#
loop_
_entity_poly.entity_id
_entity_poly.type
_entity_poly.pdbx_seq_one_letter_code
_entity_poly.pdbx_strand_id
1 'polypeptide(L)'
;MTVFGHTGGGGGFLAGKQVFPVDYEAEVSQRLLESSHCNDLKSALECISDPFVDVNFTGAVCLKVRKTEVVLRDELPNEVRVEYEEFRTDVTALFLAVHTGNVTLVRKLL
;
A
#
# COMPACT_ATOMS: atom_id res chain seq x y z
N MET A 1 -3.68 3.79 -29.01
CA MET A 1 -4.18 4.52 -30.20
C MET A 1 -5.69 4.34 -30.23
N THR A 2 -6.44 5.37 -29.86
CA THR A 2 -7.87 5.51 -30.19
C THR A 2 -8.18 7.00 -30.15
N VAL A 3 -8.53 7.52 -31.31
CA VAL A 3 -8.82 8.92 -31.61
C VAL A 3 -10.33 9.08 -31.51
N PHE A 4 -10.81 10.09 -30.79
CA PHE A 4 -12.19 10.60 -30.95
C PHE A 4 -12.14 12.11 -31.14
N GLY A 5 -12.22 12.52 -32.40
CA GLY A 5 -12.70 13.85 -32.75
C GLY A 5 -14.19 13.76 -33.05
N HIS A 6 -14.96 14.78 -32.63
CA HIS A 6 -15.91 15.47 -33.49
C HIS A 6 -16.42 16.75 -32.80
N THR A 7 -16.40 17.81 -33.59
CA THR A 7 -17.00 19.12 -33.40
C THR A 7 -18.51 19.08 -33.63
N GLY A 8 -19.25 19.88 -32.85
CA GLY A 8 -20.52 20.50 -33.25
C GLY A 8 -21.82 19.80 -32.84
N GLY A 9 -22.77 20.61 -32.35
CA GLY A 9 -24.20 20.28 -32.34
C GLY A 9 -24.80 20.14 -30.95
N GLY A 10 -25.69 21.09 -30.59
CA GLY A 10 -26.37 21.15 -29.31
C GLY A 10 -27.15 19.89 -28.95
N GLY A 11 -26.99 19.46 -27.71
CA GLY A 11 -27.79 18.45 -27.04
C GLY A 11 -27.45 18.54 -25.56
N GLY A 12 -28.38 19.02 -24.75
CA GLY A 12 -28.17 19.19 -23.32
C GLY A 12 -27.82 17.86 -22.67
N PHE A 13 -26.57 17.69 -22.26
CA PHE A 13 -26.20 16.65 -21.33
C PHE A 13 -26.87 17.00 -20.01
N LEU A 14 -28.01 16.38 -19.73
CA LEU A 14 -28.46 16.22 -18.36
C LEU A 14 -27.30 15.56 -17.64
N ALA A 15 -26.66 16.30 -16.74
CA ALA A 15 -25.60 15.83 -15.87
C ALA A 15 -26.18 14.76 -14.92
N GLY A 16 -26.51 13.59 -15.47
CA GLY A 16 -26.83 12.41 -14.71
C GLY A 16 -25.59 12.10 -13.88
N LYS A 17 -25.75 12.09 -12.56
CA LYS A 17 -24.71 11.65 -11.64
C LYS A 17 -24.20 10.29 -12.13
N GLN A 18 -23.01 10.27 -12.70
CA GLN A 18 -22.36 9.06 -13.16
C GLN A 18 -22.00 8.24 -11.91
N VAL A 19 -22.64 7.10 -11.74
CA VAL A 19 -22.35 6.16 -10.64
C VAL A 19 -21.42 5.10 -11.20
N PHE A 20 -20.24 4.95 -10.61
CA PHE A 20 -19.32 3.86 -10.91
C PHE A 20 -19.53 2.74 -9.88
N PRO A 21 -19.62 1.47 -10.30
CA PRO A 21 -19.54 0.35 -9.38
C PRO A 21 -18.22 0.42 -8.62
N VAL A 22 -18.29 0.52 -7.30
CA VAL A 22 -17.13 0.48 -6.41
C VAL A 22 -17.00 -0.93 -5.87
N ASP A 23 -15.81 -1.50 -5.97
CA ASP A 23 -15.46 -2.74 -5.29
C ASP A 23 -15.11 -2.42 -3.84
N TYR A 24 -16.12 -2.41 -2.98
CA TYR A 24 -15.98 -2.04 -1.58
C TYR A 24 -15.03 -2.98 -0.81
N GLU A 25 -15.07 -4.27 -1.13
CA GLU A 25 -14.19 -5.29 -0.54
C GLU A 25 -12.73 -4.95 -0.85
N ALA A 26 -12.40 -4.67 -2.11
CA ALA A 26 -11.06 -4.27 -2.49
C ALA A 26 -10.62 -2.94 -1.83
N GLU A 27 -11.52 -1.96 -1.72
CA GLU A 27 -11.20 -0.67 -1.08
C GLU A 27 -10.89 -0.79 0.41
N VAL A 28 -11.70 -1.54 1.16
CA VAL A 28 -11.47 -1.75 2.60
C VAL A 28 -10.21 -2.57 2.84
N SER A 29 -9.96 -3.58 2.00
CA SER A 29 -8.77 -4.41 2.09
C SER A 29 -7.49 -3.63 1.74
N GLN A 30 -7.54 -2.77 0.73
CA GLN A 30 -6.46 -1.84 0.42
C GLN A 30 -6.22 -0.85 1.57
N ARG A 31 -7.27 -0.37 2.24
CA ARG A 31 -7.15 0.52 3.41
C ARG A 31 -6.50 -0.17 4.62
N LEU A 32 -6.81 -1.46 4.84
CA LEU A 32 -6.11 -2.28 5.83
C LEU A 32 -4.61 -2.37 5.49
N LEU A 33 -4.28 -2.58 4.22
CA LEU A 33 -2.89 -2.66 3.76
C LEU A 33 -2.14 -1.33 4.00
N GLU A 34 -2.75 -0.20 3.65
CA GLU A 34 -2.17 1.13 3.83
C GLU A 34 -2.00 1.51 5.30
N SER A 35 -2.99 1.22 6.14
CA SER A 35 -2.88 1.45 7.60
C SER A 35 -1.81 0.57 8.24
N SER A 36 -1.67 -0.68 7.77
CA SER A 36 -0.59 -1.59 8.19
C SER A 36 0.79 -1.04 7.77
N HIS A 37 0.90 -0.49 6.55
CA HIS A 37 2.13 0.12 6.06
C HIS A 37 2.54 1.37 6.86
N CYS A 38 1.57 2.21 7.21
CA CYS A 38 1.78 3.41 8.04
C CYS A 38 1.94 3.10 9.54
N ASN A 39 1.85 1.82 9.94
CA ASN A 39 1.84 1.38 11.34
C ASN A 39 0.74 2.07 12.19
N ASP A 40 -0.39 2.41 11.56
CA ASP A 40 -1.56 2.96 12.25
C ASP A 40 -2.43 1.81 12.76
N LEU A 41 -2.14 1.38 13.99
CA LEU A 41 -2.87 0.29 14.63
C LEU A 41 -4.37 0.59 14.77
N LYS A 42 -4.77 1.84 15.00
CA LYS A 42 -6.18 2.17 15.22
C LYS A 42 -6.98 1.96 13.95
N SER A 43 -6.52 2.57 12.85
CA SER A 43 -7.18 2.44 11.55
C SER A 43 -7.15 1.01 11.03
N ALA A 44 -6.06 0.26 11.27
CA ALA A 44 -5.98 -1.15 10.91
C ALA A 44 -7.02 -2.00 11.66
N LEU A 45 -7.23 -1.76 12.96
CA LEU A 45 -8.24 -2.48 13.75
C LEU A 45 -9.67 -2.12 13.34
N GLU A 46 -9.92 -0.87 12.95
CA GLU A 46 -11.20 -0.45 12.39
C GLU A 46 -11.47 -1.18 11.06
N CYS A 47 -10.47 -1.30 10.18
CA CYS A 47 -10.60 -2.05 8.92
C CYS A 47 -10.81 -3.56 9.15
N ILE A 48 -10.09 -4.17 10.11
CA ILE A 48 -10.28 -5.59 10.46
C ILE A 48 -11.69 -5.87 11.00
N SER A 49 -12.33 -4.86 11.60
CA SER A 49 -13.70 -5.00 12.12
C SER A 49 -14.76 -4.95 11.03
N ASP A 50 -14.41 -4.58 9.79
CA ASP A 50 -15.32 -4.58 8.66
C ASP A 50 -15.59 -6.01 8.15
N PRO A 51 -16.85 -6.45 8.02
CA PRO A 51 -17.18 -7.80 7.55
C PRO A 51 -16.70 -8.13 6.12
N PHE A 52 -16.42 -7.13 5.29
CA PHE A 52 -16.03 -7.29 3.89
C PHE A 52 -14.51 -7.18 3.68
N VAL A 53 -13.72 -7.12 4.74
CA VAL A 53 -12.26 -7.06 4.62
C VAL A 53 -11.69 -8.43 4.26
N ASP A 54 -10.89 -8.49 3.20
CA ASP A 54 -10.02 -9.63 2.91
C ASP A 54 -8.65 -9.39 3.55
N VAL A 55 -8.37 -10.09 4.65
CA VAL A 55 -7.07 -10.03 5.34
C VAL A 55 -5.91 -10.60 4.53
N ASN A 56 -6.21 -11.42 3.50
CA ASN A 56 -5.22 -12.01 2.59
C ASN A 56 -5.06 -11.19 1.31
N PHE A 57 -5.74 -10.05 1.20
CA PHE A 57 -5.62 -9.16 0.07
C PHE A 57 -4.16 -8.79 -0.17
N THR A 58 -3.76 -8.88 -1.44
CA THR A 58 -2.42 -8.57 -1.90
C THR A 58 -2.46 -7.28 -2.71
N GLY A 59 -1.76 -6.25 -2.25
CA GLY A 59 -1.75 -4.94 -2.89
C GLY A 59 -0.35 -4.35 -2.99
N ALA A 60 -0.19 -3.42 -3.93
CA ALA A 60 1.08 -2.78 -4.20
C ALA A 60 1.41 -1.72 -3.14
N VAL A 61 2.57 -1.84 -2.50
CA VAL A 61 3.11 -0.84 -1.57
C VAL A 61 4.55 -0.48 -1.92
N CYS A 62 5.00 0.69 -1.48
CA CYS A 62 6.39 1.10 -1.61
C CYS A 62 7.12 0.84 -0.30
N LEU A 63 7.93 -0.22 -0.25
CA LEU A 63 8.71 -0.56 0.94
C LEU A 63 10.01 0.22 0.94
N LYS A 64 10.34 0.79 2.10
CA LYS A 64 11.63 1.42 2.36
C LYS A 64 12.45 0.54 3.29
N VAL A 65 13.53 -0.05 2.76
CA VAL A 65 14.41 -0.93 3.51
C VAL A 65 15.74 -0.23 3.76
N ARG A 66 16.21 -0.29 5.00
CA ARG A 66 17.52 0.21 5.40
C ARG A 66 18.58 -0.86 5.12
N LYS A 67 19.49 -0.55 4.22
CA LYS A 67 20.66 -1.36 3.92
C LYS A 67 21.88 -0.77 4.63
N THR A 68 22.56 -1.59 5.42
CA THR A 68 23.78 -1.19 6.14
C THR A 68 24.91 -2.11 5.70
N GLU A 69 25.94 -1.53 5.09
CA GLU A 69 27.10 -2.27 4.59
C GLU A 69 28.37 -1.74 5.25
N VAL A 70 29.33 -2.65 5.48
CA VAL A 70 30.67 -2.29 5.97
C VAL A 70 31.62 -2.39 4.79
N VAL A 71 32.13 -1.25 4.34
CA VAL A 71 33.15 -1.18 3.30
C VAL A 71 34.52 -1.30 3.98
N LEU A 72 35.18 -2.42 3.73
CA LEU A 72 36.54 -2.65 4.19
C LEU A 72 37.50 -1.78 3.37
N ARG A 73 38.43 -1.11 4.05
CA ARG A 73 39.54 -0.42 3.41
C ARG A 73 40.83 -0.92 4.05
N ASP A 74 41.79 -1.38 3.24
CA ASP A 74 42.98 -2.09 3.76
C ASP A 74 43.78 -1.26 4.78
N GLU A 75 44.26 -0.09 4.37
CA GLU A 75 45.11 0.78 5.21
C GLU A 75 44.33 1.93 5.87
N LEU A 76 43.00 1.90 5.82
CA LEU A 76 42.12 2.95 6.34
C LEU A 76 41.05 2.37 7.26
N PRO A 77 40.44 3.18 8.14
CA PRO A 77 39.30 2.72 8.91
C PRO A 77 38.17 2.21 8.01
N ASN A 78 37.56 1.10 8.41
CA ASN A 78 36.36 0.59 7.75
C ASN A 78 35.23 1.62 7.80
N GLU A 79 34.48 1.71 6.72
CA GLU A 79 33.39 2.67 6.58
C GLU A 79 32.05 1.94 6.70
N VAL A 80 31.16 2.43 7.57
CA VAL A 80 29.78 1.92 7.67
C VAL A 80 28.89 2.80 6.81
N ARG A 81 28.38 2.25 5.72
CA ARG A 81 27.46 2.93 4.80
C ARG A 81 26.03 2.51 5.12
N VAL A 82 25.16 3.50 5.24
CA VAL A 82 23.73 3.30 5.47
C VAL A 82 22.97 3.91 4.30
N GLU A 83 22.33 3.07 3.51
CA GLU A 83 21.55 3.47 2.35
C GLU A 83 20.09 3.02 2.55
N TYR A 84 19.16 3.78 1.99
CA TYR A 84 17.75 3.38 1.98
C TYR A 84 17.37 3.04 0.55
N GLU A 85 16.89 1.82 0.36
CA GLU A 85 16.37 1.35 -0.91
C GLU A 85 14.84 1.35 -0.84
N GLU A 86 14.20 1.90 -1.88
CA GLU A 86 12.75 1.91 -2.02
C GLU A 86 12.38 1.01 -3.19
N PHE A 87 11.48 0.05 -2.96
CA PHE A 87 10.99 -0.83 -4.00
C PHE A 87 9.47 -1.02 -3.89
N ARG A 88 8.83 -1.03 -5.06
CA ARG A 88 7.39 -1.29 -5.18
C ARG A 88 7.17 -2.78 -5.33
N THR A 89 6.38 -3.35 -4.44
CA THR A 89 6.10 -4.78 -4.41
C THR A 89 4.69 -5.04 -3.92
N ASP A 90 4.15 -6.18 -4.30
CA ASP A 90 2.83 -6.63 -3.87
C ASP A 90 2.99 -7.46 -2.60
N VAL A 91 2.33 -7.04 -1.52
CA VAL A 91 2.41 -7.68 -0.21
C VAL A 91 1.04 -7.74 0.47
N THR A 92 0.96 -8.52 1.53
CA THR A 92 -0.23 -8.62 2.39
C THR A 92 -0.08 -7.74 3.64
N ALA A 93 -1.20 -7.48 4.32
CA ALA A 93 -1.22 -6.77 5.59
C ALA A 93 -0.37 -7.47 6.66
N LEU A 94 -0.37 -8.81 6.68
CA LEU A 94 0.44 -9.60 7.61
C LEU A 94 1.94 -9.40 7.38
N PHE A 95 2.38 -9.39 6.12
CA PHE A 95 3.79 -9.12 5.80
C PHE A 95 4.23 -7.75 6.35
N LEU A 96 3.39 -6.72 6.17
CA LEU A 96 3.65 -5.37 6.67
C LEU A 96 3.68 -5.29 8.19
N ALA A 97 2.74 -5.96 8.86
CA ALA A 97 2.69 -6.03 10.31
C ALA A 97 3.96 -6.69 10.90
N VAL A 98 4.46 -7.75 10.25
CA VAL A 98 5.71 -8.41 10.63
C VAL A 98 6.92 -7.53 10.33
N HIS A 99 6.98 -6.92 9.14
CA HIS A 99 8.08 -6.04 8.73
C HIS A 99 8.26 -4.84 9.67
N THR A 100 7.15 -4.26 10.15
CA THR A 100 7.16 -3.14 11.10
C THR A 100 7.33 -3.57 12.57
N GLY A 101 7.28 -4.87 12.86
CA GLY A 101 7.38 -5.41 14.22
C GLY A 101 6.12 -5.16 15.08
N ASN A 102 4.97 -4.91 14.46
CA ASN A 102 3.72 -4.66 15.19
C ASN A 102 3.07 -5.98 15.64
N VAL A 103 3.53 -6.50 16.78
CA VAL A 103 3.05 -7.77 17.35
C VAL A 103 1.54 -7.76 17.63
N THR A 104 0.98 -6.61 18.00
CA THR A 104 -0.46 -6.47 18.26
C THR A 104 -1.27 -6.69 17.00
N LEU A 105 -0.85 -6.08 15.89
CA LEU A 105 -1.49 -6.24 14.59
C LEU A 105 -1.31 -7.67 14.05
N VAL A 106 -0.12 -8.26 14.18
CA VAL A 106 0.13 -9.67 13.81
C VAL A 106 -0.83 -10.62 14.53
N ARG A 107 -1.02 -10.44 15.84
CA ARG A 107 -1.95 -11.27 16.62
C ARG A 107 -3.41 -11.10 16.19
N LYS A 108 -3.77 -9.98 15.60
CA LYS A 108 -5.14 -9.68 15.16
C LYS A 108 -5.43 -10.19 13.76
N LEU A 109 -4.40 -10.37 12.94
CA LEU A 109 -4.49 -10.92 11.59
C LEU A 109 -4.41 -12.45 11.55
N LEU A 110 -4.07 -13.10 12.67
CA LEU A 110 -4.02 -14.56 12.87
C LEU A 110 -5.21 -15.04 13.69
#